data_AF-C7LPG1-F1
#
_entry.id   AF-C7LPG1-F1
#
_cell.length_a   1.000
_cell.length_b   1.000
_cell.length_c   1.000
_cell.angle_alpha   90.00
_cell.angle_beta   90.00
_cell.angle_gamma   90.00
#
_symmetry.space_group_name_H-M   'P 1'
#
loop_
_entity.id
_entity.type
_entity.pdbx_description
1 polymer ?
#
loop_
_entity_poly.entity_id
_entity_poly.type
_entity_poly.pdbx_seq_one_letter_code
_entity_poly.pdbx_strand_id
1 'polypeptide(L)'
;MNEIFEAIKNRISNPVFGYYVIAFSVANWDSLFYAIVSNNDVIDRIDYFKAHADLSTLVYYPLVCSIIIALSHHWIILFVEYLNQYPMLKLLYIKEKLIHNTAVLHNNLELQRNKLLAEAENTLIERARNYENIEDIKNEDIKSALKKEIDDLREQYKYLSKNKAENQSQSKYREMMDAANDYRSKAGMANIAREDRDKYERMAMNLEEEAYNLLLPDSRSNNVSKRIRRIA
;
A
#
# COMPACT_ATOMS: atom_id res chain seq x y z
N MET A 1 -1.01 45.50 -8.40
CA MET A 1 -1.95 44.50 -7.82
C MET A 1 -1.25 43.57 -6.82
N ASN A 2 -0.03 43.10 -7.08
CA ASN A 2 0.70 42.21 -6.17
C ASN A 2 0.96 42.81 -4.78
N GLU A 3 1.28 44.10 -4.68
CA GLU A 3 1.54 44.77 -3.39
C GLU A 3 0.32 44.79 -2.45
N ILE A 4 -0.90 44.90 -3.00
CA ILE A 4 -2.14 44.87 -2.21
C ILE A 4 -2.39 43.45 -1.71
N PHE A 5 -2.21 42.45 -2.57
CA PHE A 5 -2.33 41.04 -2.17
C PHE A 5 -1.27 40.64 -1.14
N GLU A 6 -0.05 41.17 -1.25
CA GLU A 6 1.04 40.91 -0.32
C GLU A 6 0.82 41.60 1.03
N ALA A 7 0.30 42.83 1.03
CA ALA A 7 -0.13 43.51 2.24
C ALA A 7 -1.30 42.79 2.94
N ILE A 8 -2.27 42.28 2.19
CA ILE A 8 -3.38 41.49 2.72
C ILE A 8 -2.86 40.16 3.27
N LYS A 9 -1.97 39.46 2.56
CA LYS A 9 -1.36 38.20 3.01
C LYS A 9 -0.58 38.39 4.31
N ASN A 10 0.21 39.46 4.42
CA ASN A 10 0.97 39.77 5.64
C ASN A 10 0.04 40.10 6.83
N ARG A 11 -1.12 40.72 6.59
CA ARG A 11 -2.11 41.01 7.64
C ARG A 11 -2.93 39.78 8.03
N ILE A 12 -3.32 38.93 7.07
CA ILE A 12 -3.99 37.64 7.32
C ILE A 12 -3.05 36.67 8.06
N SER A 13 -1.73 36.80 7.85
CA SER A 13 -0.73 36.05 8.60
C SER A 13 -0.69 36.41 10.09
N ASN A 14 -1.29 37.54 10.50
CA ASN A 14 -1.50 37.82 11.92
C ASN A 14 -2.73 37.03 12.41
N PRO A 15 -2.57 36.06 13.33
CA PRO A 15 -3.66 35.21 13.79
C PRO A 15 -4.86 36.00 14.30
N VAL A 16 -4.62 37.11 15.01
CA VAL A 16 -5.68 37.94 15.59
C VAL A 16 -6.55 38.59 14.52
N PHE A 17 -5.93 39.07 13.43
CA PHE A 17 -6.66 39.66 12.32
C PHE A 17 -7.46 38.59 11.55
N GLY A 18 -6.87 37.41 11.35
CA GLY A 18 -7.58 36.27 10.76
C GLY A 18 -8.82 35.87 11.56
N TYR A 19 -8.68 35.72 12.88
CA TYR A 19 -9.81 35.39 13.76
C TYR A 19 -10.87 36.50 13.80
N TYR A 20 -10.46 37.77 13.74
CA TYR A 20 -11.38 38.89 13.65
C TYR A 20 -12.23 38.83 12.37
N VAL A 21 -11.60 38.62 11.21
CA VAL A 21 -12.31 38.52 9.93
C VAL A 21 -13.29 37.35 9.96
N ILE A 22 -12.88 36.19 10.47
CA ILE A 22 -13.77 35.01 10.59
C ILE A 22 -14.93 35.31 11.54
N ALA A 23 -14.67 35.87 12.71
CA ALA A 23 -15.70 36.21 13.68
C ALA A 23 -16.68 37.26 13.14
N PHE A 24 -16.17 38.26 12.39
CA PHE A 24 -16.96 39.26 11.71
C PHE A 24 -17.88 38.63 10.65
N SER A 25 -17.33 37.76 9.81
CA SER A 25 -18.09 37.05 8.77
C SER A 25 -19.16 36.14 9.35
N VAL A 26 -18.88 35.43 10.46
CA VAL A 26 -19.85 34.57 11.14
C VAL A 26 -20.93 35.40 11.84
N ALA A 27 -20.56 36.49 12.51
CA ALA A 27 -21.53 37.33 13.23
C ALA A 27 -22.49 38.08 12.30
N ASN A 28 -22.02 38.46 11.12
CA ASN A 28 -22.80 39.22 10.14
C ASN A 28 -23.17 38.37 8.91
N TRP A 29 -23.18 37.04 9.04
CA TRP A 29 -23.32 36.13 7.90
C TRP A 29 -24.63 36.36 7.13
N ASP A 30 -25.73 36.63 7.83
CA ASP A 30 -27.04 36.90 7.22
C ASP A 30 -27.04 38.20 6.41
N SER A 31 -26.55 39.31 6.99
CA SER A 31 -26.48 40.59 6.30
C SER A 31 -25.50 40.56 5.11
N LEU A 32 -24.37 39.86 5.24
CA LEU A 32 -23.43 39.64 4.14
C LEU A 32 -24.04 38.78 3.04
N PHE A 33 -24.76 37.72 3.40
CA PHE A 33 -25.42 36.83 2.45
C PHE A 33 -26.55 37.53 1.71
N TYR A 34 -27.40 38.27 2.42
CA TYR A 34 -28.46 39.07 1.83
C TYR A 34 -27.91 40.13 0.87
N ALA A 35 -26.82 40.80 1.22
CA ALA A 35 -26.19 41.80 0.34
C ALA A 35 -25.66 41.19 -0.98
N ILE A 36 -25.12 39.97 -0.94
CA ILE A 36 -24.53 39.30 -2.11
C ILE A 36 -25.57 38.56 -2.95
N VAL A 37 -26.53 37.88 -2.30
CA VAL A 37 -27.40 36.88 -2.95
C VAL A 37 -28.79 37.41 -3.29
N SER A 38 -29.29 38.44 -2.58
CA SER A 38 -30.60 39.00 -2.91
C SER A 38 -30.59 39.62 -4.32
N ASN A 39 -31.75 39.62 -4.98
CA ASN A 39 -31.96 40.28 -6.28
C ASN A 39 -32.64 41.65 -6.14
N ASN A 40 -32.77 42.15 -4.91
CA ASN A 40 -33.41 43.42 -4.60
C ASN A 40 -32.52 44.60 -5.02
N ASP A 41 -33.11 45.80 -5.08
CA ASP A 41 -32.37 47.00 -5.44
C ASP A 41 -31.25 47.27 -4.44
N VAL A 42 -30.19 47.95 -4.88
CA VAL A 42 -28.99 48.22 -4.07
C VAL A 42 -29.35 48.97 -2.79
N ILE A 43 -30.37 49.84 -2.86
CA ILE A 43 -30.87 50.62 -1.72
C ILE A 43 -31.47 49.69 -0.65
N ASP A 44 -32.32 48.74 -1.06
CA ASP A 44 -32.95 47.78 -0.14
C ASP A 44 -31.92 46.88 0.57
N ARG A 45 -30.81 46.57 -0.10
CA ARG A 45 -29.70 45.80 0.49
C ARG A 45 -28.95 46.58 1.56
N ILE A 46 -28.69 47.85 1.30
CA ILE A 46 -28.01 48.75 2.24
C ILE A 46 -28.90 49.00 3.46
N ASP A 47 -30.21 49.19 3.25
CA ASP A 47 -31.16 49.42 4.33
C ASP A 47 -31.34 48.16 5.19
N TYR A 48 -31.38 46.98 4.58
CA TYR A 48 -31.34 45.72 5.31
C TYR A 48 -30.05 45.58 6.14
N PHE A 49 -28.90 45.91 5.56
CA PHE A 49 -27.62 45.87 6.27
C PHE A 49 -27.61 46.84 7.46
N LYS A 50 -28.07 48.08 7.29
CA LYS A 50 -28.15 49.06 8.39
C LYS A 50 -29.11 48.64 9.50
N ALA A 51 -30.20 47.95 9.15
CA ALA A 51 -31.20 47.50 10.12
C ALA A 51 -30.72 46.32 10.98
N HIS A 52 -29.74 45.53 10.48
CA HIS A 52 -29.30 44.30 11.14
C HIS A 52 -27.83 44.33 11.59
N ALA A 53 -27.03 45.27 11.08
CA ALA A 53 -25.63 45.45 11.44
C ALA A 53 -25.47 46.63 12.42
N ASP A 54 -25.66 46.35 13.70
CA ASP A 54 -25.36 47.29 14.78
C ASP A 54 -23.84 47.41 15.01
N LEU A 55 -23.42 48.53 15.59
CA LEU A 55 -22.00 48.81 15.89
C LEU A 55 -21.40 47.75 16.84
N SER A 56 -22.24 47.12 17.66
CA SER A 56 -21.91 46.01 18.55
C SER A 56 -21.58 44.72 17.78
N THR A 57 -22.37 44.34 16.77
CA THR A 57 -22.16 43.14 15.95
C THR A 57 -21.07 43.36 14.89
N LEU A 58 -20.85 44.61 14.49
CA LEU A 58 -19.84 44.97 13.50
C LEU A 58 -18.42 45.02 14.07
N VAL A 59 -18.25 45.52 15.30
CA VAL A 59 -16.92 45.80 15.87
C VAL A 59 -16.69 45.07 17.20
N TYR A 60 -17.59 45.22 18.17
CA TYR A 60 -17.34 44.74 19.53
C TYR A 60 -17.34 43.21 19.62
N TYR A 61 -18.35 42.56 19.05
CA TYR A 61 -18.50 41.11 19.09
C TYR A 61 -17.36 40.38 18.35
N PRO A 62 -17.00 40.76 17.11
CA PRO A 62 -15.86 40.13 16.42
C PRO A 62 -14.53 40.36 17.12
N LEU A 63 -14.32 41.50 17.77
CA LEU A 63 -13.11 41.81 18.53
C LEU A 63 -13.00 40.97 19.80
N VAL A 64 -14.08 40.83 20.57
CA VAL A 64 -14.08 39.98 21.78
C VAL A 64 -13.92 38.51 21.39
N CYS A 65 -14.65 38.05 20.37
CA CYS A 65 -14.51 36.68 19.86
C CYS A 65 -13.11 36.39 19.36
N SER A 66 -12.46 37.31 18.64
CA SER A 66 -11.10 37.08 18.14
C SER A 66 -10.07 36.94 19.27
N ILE A 67 -10.22 37.72 20.34
CA ILE A 67 -9.37 37.61 21.54
C ILE A 67 -9.61 36.27 22.24
N ILE A 68 -10.87 35.88 22.43
CA ILE A 68 -11.21 34.59 23.06
C ILE A 68 -10.65 33.44 22.23
N ILE A 69 -10.83 33.47 20.91
CA ILE A 69 -10.30 32.45 20.00
C ILE A 69 -8.78 32.41 20.07
N ALA A 70 -8.10 33.57 20.03
CA ALA A 70 -6.65 33.65 20.12
C ALA A 70 -6.10 33.08 21.46
N LEU A 71 -6.77 33.36 22.57
CA LEU A 71 -6.41 32.80 23.88
C LEU A 71 -6.69 31.31 23.96
N SER A 72 -7.81 30.85 23.40
CA SER A 72 -8.20 29.45 23.36
C SER A 72 -7.40 28.61 22.36
N HIS A 73 -6.72 29.24 21.40
CA HIS A 73 -6.04 28.57 20.29
C HIS A 73 -5.06 27.50 20.76
N HIS A 74 -4.22 27.84 21.75
CA HIS A 74 -3.24 26.90 22.32
C HIS A 74 -3.93 25.70 22.98
N TRP A 75 -5.07 25.92 23.64
CA TRP A 75 -5.85 24.84 24.26
C TRP A 75 -6.54 23.95 23.24
N ILE A 76 -7.04 24.52 22.15
CA ILE A 76 -7.63 23.77 21.03
C ILE A 76 -6.57 22.87 20.38
N ILE A 77 -5.36 23.39 20.13
CA ILE A 77 -4.25 22.59 19.60
C ILE A 77 -3.94 21.44 20.55
N LEU A 78 -3.76 21.70 21.84
CA LEU A 78 -3.48 20.65 22.83
C LEU A 78 -4.58 19.59 22.89
N PHE A 79 -5.85 20.00 22.79
CA PHE A 79 -6.98 19.08 22.77
C PHE A 79 -6.97 18.20 21.51
N VAL A 80 -6.72 18.80 20.34
CA VAL A 80 -6.62 18.05 19.07
C VAL A 80 -5.42 17.10 19.10
N GLU A 81 -4.27 17.52 19.62
CA GLU A 81 -3.12 16.65 19.79
C GLU A 81 -3.42 15.48 20.74
N TYR A 82 -4.07 15.75 21.88
CA TYR A 82 -4.49 14.71 22.81
C TYR A 82 -5.43 13.69 22.14
N LEU A 83 -6.42 14.15 21.36
CA LEU A 83 -7.29 13.26 20.60
C LEU A 83 -6.52 12.44 19.55
N ASN A 84 -5.49 13.03 18.94
CA ASN A 84 -4.67 12.38 17.91
C ASN A 84 -3.63 11.40 18.48
N GLN A 85 -3.24 11.50 19.76
CA GLN A 85 -2.27 10.58 20.37
C GLN A 85 -2.74 9.11 20.30
N TYR A 86 -3.99 8.85 20.61
CA TYR A 86 -4.52 7.48 20.63
C TYR A 86 -4.51 6.77 19.26
N PRO A 87 -5.08 7.35 18.18
CA PRO A 87 -4.99 6.74 16.85
C PRO A 87 -3.55 6.67 16.35
N MET A 88 -2.70 7.66 16.65
CA MET A 88 -1.29 7.66 16.27
C MET A 88 -0.53 6.49 16.91
N LEU A 89 -0.70 6.25 18.21
CA LEU A 89 -0.07 5.13 18.91
C LEU A 89 -0.51 3.78 18.33
N LYS A 90 -1.80 3.61 18.03
CA LYS A 90 -2.30 2.40 17.36
C LYS A 90 -1.68 2.20 15.98
N LEU A 91 -1.58 3.28 15.20
CA LEU A 91 -0.99 3.23 13.87
C LEU A 91 0.49 2.82 13.94
N LEU A 92 1.24 3.40 14.88
CA LEU A 92 2.64 3.05 15.12
C LEU A 92 2.80 1.58 15.49
N TYR A 93 1.98 1.09 16.43
CA TYR A 93 1.98 -0.33 16.82
C TYR A 93 1.70 -1.27 15.64
N ILE A 94 0.71 -0.95 14.80
CA ILE A 94 0.38 -1.77 13.61
C ILE A 94 1.57 -1.77 12.64
N LYS A 95 2.17 -0.61 12.37
CA LYS A 95 3.32 -0.50 11.47
C LYS A 95 4.52 -1.30 11.97
N GLU A 96 4.84 -1.18 13.26
CA GLU A 96 5.94 -1.91 13.87
C GLU A 96 5.72 -3.42 13.79
N LYS A 97 4.51 -3.89 14.10
CA LYS A 97 4.14 -5.31 13.98
C LYS A 97 4.29 -5.83 12.56
N LEU A 98 3.90 -5.04 11.56
CA LEU A 98 4.06 -5.40 10.15
C LEU A 98 5.54 -5.53 9.78
N ILE A 99 6.36 -4.55 10.14
CA ILE A 99 7.81 -4.56 9.88
C ILE A 99 8.46 -5.79 10.53
N HIS A 100 8.12 -6.07 11.79
CA HIS A 100 8.64 -7.23 12.50
C HIS A 100 8.25 -8.54 11.82
N ASN A 101 6.97 -8.71 11.48
CA ASN A 101 6.50 -9.91 10.79
C ASN A 101 7.20 -10.11 9.44
N THR A 102 7.41 -9.05 8.66
CA THR A 102 8.13 -9.14 7.38
C THR A 102 9.59 -9.51 7.58
N ALA A 103 10.25 -8.99 8.62
CA ALA A 103 11.64 -9.30 8.92
C ALA A 103 11.80 -10.77 9.36
N VAL A 104 10.91 -11.26 10.22
CA VAL A 104 10.90 -12.66 10.66
C VAL A 104 10.69 -13.61 9.48
N LEU A 105 9.74 -13.28 8.59
CA LEU A 105 9.47 -14.08 7.40
C LEU A 105 10.68 -14.11 6.45
N HIS A 106 11.33 -12.98 6.24
CA HIS A 106 12.55 -12.90 5.42
C HIS A 106 13.68 -13.77 5.99
N ASN A 107 13.96 -13.65 7.29
CA ASN A 107 14.97 -14.46 7.97
C ASN A 107 14.66 -15.96 7.87
N ASN A 108 13.40 -16.36 8.02
CA ASN A 108 12.99 -17.75 7.88
C ASN A 108 13.20 -18.27 6.45
N LEU A 109 12.88 -17.47 5.43
CA LEU A 109 13.13 -17.83 4.03
C LEU A 109 14.62 -17.96 3.73
N GLU A 110 15.46 -17.08 4.28
CA GLU A 110 16.92 -17.19 4.13
C GLU A 110 17.47 -18.44 4.81
N LEU A 111 17.00 -18.77 6.01
CA LEU A 111 17.39 -20.01 6.70
C LEU A 111 16.98 -21.25 5.89
N GLN A 112 15.79 -21.25 5.29
CA GLN A 112 15.35 -22.34 4.41
C GLN A 112 16.21 -22.43 3.15
N ARG A 113 16.55 -21.30 2.51
CA ARG A 113 17.45 -21.26 1.35
C ARG A 113 18.82 -21.82 1.70
N ASN A 114 19.40 -21.41 2.82
CA ASN A 114 20.70 -21.88 3.26
C ASN A 114 20.70 -23.38 3.56
N LYS A 115 19.61 -23.91 4.15
CA LYS A 115 19.46 -25.36 4.38
C LYS A 115 19.41 -26.14 3.06
N LEU A 116 18.63 -25.67 2.09
CA LEU A 116 18.54 -26.31 0.77
C LEU A 116 19.88 -26.28 0.02
N LEU A 117 20.62 -25.17 0.12
CA LEU A 117 21.95 -25.06 -0.48
C LEU A 117 22.95 -26.00 0.20
N ALA A 118 22.95 -26.07 1.53
CA ALA A 118 23.81 -26.99 2.28
C ALA A 118 23.48 -28.47 1.97
N GLU A 119 22.19 -28.81 1.83
CA GLU A 119 21.77 -30.15 1.43
C GLU A 119 22.24 -30.47 -0.01
N ALA A 120 22.07 -29.53 -0.94
CA ALA A 120 22.58 -29.68 -2.30
C ALA A 120 24.10 -29.86 -2.33
N GLU A 121 24.85 -29.08 -1.56
CA GLU A 121 26.31 -29.21 -1.43
C GLU A 121 26.71 -30.59 -0.87
N ASN A 122 26.07 -31.04 0.21
CA ASN A 122 26.32 -32.36 0.79
C ASN A 122 26.06 -33.49 -0.21
N THR A 123 24.97 -33.41 -0.98
CA THR A 123 24.70 -34.41 -2.03
C THR A 123 25.75 -34.42 -3.14
N LEU A 124 26.34 -33.27 -3.46
CA LEU A 124 27.43 -33.19 -4.45
C LEU A 124 28.73 -33.80 -3.89
N ILE A 125 29.06 -33.51 -2.63
CA ILE A 125 30.21 -34.10 -1.94
C ILE A 125 30.06 -35.62 -1.84
N GLU A 126 28.88 -36.10 -1.46
CA GLU A 126 28.58 -37.54 -1.39
C GLU A 126 28.69 -38.21 -2.75
N ARG A 127 28.19 -37.56 -3.82
CA ARG A 127 28.39 -38.04 -5.20
C ARG A 127 29.87 -38.13 -5.54
N ALA A 128 30.67 -37.10 -5.26
CA ALA A 128 32.10 -37.09 -5.54
C ALA A 128 32.83 -38.22 -4.79
N ARG A 129 32.54 -38.41 -3.49
CA ARG A 129 33.08 -39.51 -2.69
C ARG A 129 32.69 -40.88 -3.27
N ASN A 130 31.45 -41.03 -3.72
CA ASN A 130 31.00 -42.27 -4.35
C ASN A 130 31.74 -42.53 -5.68
N TYR A 131 32.06 -41.50 -6.46
CA TYR A 131 32.88 -41.66 -7.67
C TYR A 131 34.31 -42.10 -7.36
N GLU A 132 34.95 -41.50 -6.35
CA GLU A 132 36.27 -41.90 -5.86
C GLU A 132 36.28 -43.38 -5.41
N ASN A 133 35.29 -43.77 -4.60
CA ASN A 133 35.12 -45.15 -4.15
C ASN A 133 34.90 -46.15 -5.31
N ILE A 134 34.20 -45.75 -6.38
CA ILE A 134 34.02 -46.57 -7.59
C ILE A 134 35.32 -46.66 -8.40
N GLU A 135 36.14 -45.61 -8.39
CA GLU A 135 37.42 -45.60 -9.08
C GLU A 135 38.43 -46.59 -8.48
N ASP A 136 38.41 -46.73 -7.15
CA ASP A 136 39.27 -47.64 -6.38
C ASP A 136 38.95 -49.14 -6.54
N ILE A 137 37.84 -49.50 -7.20
CA ILE A 137 37.48 -50.90 -7.46
C ILE A 137 38.43 -51.49 -8.52
N LYS A 138 39.27 -52.45 -8.11
CA LYS A 138 40.30 -53.09 -8.95
C LYS A 138 39.76 -53.98 -10.08
N ASN A 139 38.52 -54.45 -9.96
CA ASN A 139 37.93 -55.41 -10.90
C ASN A 139 37.07 -54.68 -11.95
N GLU A 140 37.53 -54.66 -13.20
CA GLU A 140 37.00 -53.76 -14.25
C GLU A 140 35.57 -54.11 -14.68
N ASP A 141 35.25 -55.41 -14.74
CA ASP A 141 33.90 -55.90 -15.10
C ASP A 141 32.85 -55.46 -14.07
N ILE A 142 33.17 -55.58 -12.78
CA ILE A 142 32.28 -55.19 -11.67
C ILE A 142 32.11 -53.66 -11.65
N LYS A 143 33.19 -52.90 -11.90
CA LYS A 143 33.17 -51.43 -11.97
C LYS A 143 32.26 -50.93 -13.10
N SER A 144 32.31 -51.58 -14.27
CA SER A 144 31.50 -51.19 -15.43
C SER A 144 30.00 -51.51 -15.24
N ALA A 145 29.68 -52.66 -14.64
CA ALA A 145 28.31 -53.05 -14.32
C ALA A 145 27.68 -52.10 -13.29
N LEU A 146 28.44 -51.77 -12.22
CA LEU A 146 28.00 -50.87 -11.17
C LEU A 146 27.77 -49.44 -11.68
N LYS A 147 28.63 -48.94 -12.59
CA LYS A 147 28.44 -47.61 -13.22
C LYS A 147 27.13 -47.53 -14.02
N LYS A 148 26.82 -48.57 -14.80
CA LYS A 148 25.58 -48.61 -15.60
C LYS A 148 24.34 -48.63 -14.72
N GLU A 149 24.32 -49.47 -13.69
CA GLU A 149 23.17 -49.57 -12.77
C GLU A 149 22.91 -48.24 -12.02
N ILE A 150 23.99 -47.55 -11.63
CA ILE A 150 23.90 -46.22 -11.00
C ILE A 150 23.35 -45.18 -11.98
N ASP A 151 23.77 -45.20 -13.24
CA ASP A 151 23.29 -44.24 -14.25
C ASP A 151 21.83 -44.48 -14.63
N ASP A 152 21.40 -45.74 -14.75
CA ASP A 152 20.00 -46.11 -14.98
C ASP A 152 19.10 -45.65 -13.80
N LEU A 153 19.54 -45.88 -12.56
CA LEU A 153 18.83 -45.41 -11.36
C LEU A 153 18.72 -43.86 -11.32
N ARG A 154 19.76 -43.15 -11.79
CA ARG A 154 19.74 -41.68 -11.86
C ARG A 154 18.77 -41.16 -12.91
N GLU A 155 18.66 -41.85 -14.04
CA GLU A 155 17.74 -41.48 -15.11
C GLU A 155 16.28 -41.67 -14.67
N GLN A 156 15.99 -42.79 -14.00
CA GLN A 156 14.69 -43.02 -13.36
C GLN A 156 14.36 -41.95 -12.31
N TYR A 157 15.33 -41.58 -11.48
CA TYR A 157 15.12 -40.55 -10.46
C TYR A 157 14.88 -39.16 -11.07
N LYS A 158 15.59 -38.80 -12.14
CA LYS A 158 15.34 -37.56 -12.90
C LYS A 158 13.93 -37.53 -13.49
N TYR A 159 13.48 -38.64 -14.07
CA TYR A 159 12.13 -38.76 -14.61
C TYR A 159 11.05 -38.61 -13.52
N LEU A 160 11.21 -39.30 -12.39
CA LEU A 160 10.30 -39.19 -11.24
C LEU A 160 10.28 -37.78 -10.63
N SER A 161 11.45 -37.15 -10.49
CA SER A 161 11.56 -35.79 -9.98
C SER A 161 10.91 -34.77 -10.90
N LYS A 162 11.05 -34.94 -12.22
CA LYS A 162 10.42 -34.07 -13.22
C LYS A 162 8.89 -34.19 -13.16
N ASN A 163 8.37 -35.41 -13.13
CA ASN A 163 6.93 -35.65 -12.99
C ASN A 163 6.37 -35.08 -11.68
N LYS A 164 7.13 -35.18 -10.57
CA LYS A 164 6.73 -34.59 -9.28
C LYS A 164 6.70 -33.06 -9.33
N ALA A 165 7.68 -32.43 -9.96
CA ALA A 165 7.73 -30.99 -10.14
C ALA A 165 6.58 -30.50 -11.05
N GLU A 166 6.29 -31.20 -12.15
CA GLU A 166 5.16 -30.90 -13.03
C GLU A 166 3.81 -31.02 -12.30
N ASN A 167 3.62 -32.08 -11.51
CA ASN A 167 2.42 -32.25 -10.69
C ASN A 167 2.26 -31.14 -9.62
N GLN A 168 3.37 -30.70 -9.00
CA GLN A 168 3.34 -29.60 -8.03
C GLN A 168 3.03 -28.25 -8.69
N SER A 169 3.62 -27.95 -9.85
CA SER A 169 3.30 -26.75 -10.62
C SER A 169 1.83 -26.76 -11.07
N GLN A 170 1.31 -27.91 -11.45
CA GLN A 170 -0.09 -28.06 -11.84
C GLN A 170 -1.07 -27.93 -10.65
N SER A 171 -0.68 -28.39 -9.46
CA SER A 171 -1.44 -28.15 -8.22
C SER A 171 -1.48 -26.67 -7.85
N LYS A 172 -0.31 -26.00 -7.83
CA LYS A 172 -0.21 -24.57 -7.53
C LYS A 172 -0.96 -23.71 -8.55
N TYR A 173 -0.92 -24.08 -9.83
CA TYR A 173 -1.73 -23.44 -10.86
C TYR A 173 -3.23 -23.47 -10.53
N ARG A 174 -3.76 -24.64 -10.12
CA ARG A 174 -5.17 -24.77 -9.74
C ARG A 174 -5.52 -23.91 -8.54
N GLU A 175 -4.70 -23.94 -7.49
CA GLU A 175 -4.90 -23.11 -6.29
C GLU A 175 -4.91 -21.60 -6.61
N MET A 176 -4.01 -21.14 -7.47
CA MET A 176 -3.96 -19.74 -7.90
C MET A 176 -5.17 -19.34 -8.76
N MET A 177 -5.63 -20.23 -9.65
CA MET A 177 -6.83 -19.98 -10.45
C MET A 177 -8.10 -19.97 -9.58
N ASP A 178 -8.19 -20.85 -8.58
CA ASP A 178 -9.29 -20.85 -7.62
C ASP A 178 -9.30 -19.55 -6.81
N ALA A 179 -8.14 -19.09 -6.33
CA ALA A 179 -8.02 -17.80 -5.65
C ALA A 179 -8.39 -16.61 -6.57
N ALA A 180 -7.99 -16.63 -7.84
CA ALA A 180 -8.36 -15.60 -8.80
C ALA A 180 -9.88 -15.56 -9.05
N ASN A 181 -10.53 -16.73 -9.14
CA ASN A 181 -11.98 -16.83 -9.26
C ASN A 181 -12.70 -16.27 -8.02
N ASP A 182 -12.17 -16.50 -6.82
CA ASP A 182 -12.68 -15.90 -5.58
C ASP A 182 -12.61 -14.36 -5.61
N TYR A 183 -11.50 -13.80 -6.11
CA TYR A 183 -11.37 -12.35 -6.27
C TYR A 183 -12.33 -11.79 -7.33
N ARG A 184 -12.55 -12.49 -8.44
CA ARG A 184 -13.57 -12.12 -9.45
C ARG A 184 -14.98 -12.16 -8.88
N SER A 185 -15.29 -13.20 -8.08
CA SER A 185 -16.58 -13.32 -7.41
C SER A 185 -16.83 -12.14 -6.47
N LYS A 186 -15.82 -11.77 -5.68
CA LYS A 186 -15.87 -10.57 -4.82
C LYS A 186 -16.10 -9.32 -5.67
N ALA A 187 -15.35 -9.10 -6.75
CA ALA A 187 -15.55 -7.94 -7.64
C ALA A 187 -16.96 -7.85 -8.25
N GLY A 188 -17.63 -8.99 -8.47
CA GLY A 188 -18.99 -9.07 -9.00
C GLY A 188 -20.12 -8.78 -8.00
N MET A 189 -19.82 -8.62 -6.71
CA MET A 189 -20.84 -8.35 -5.69
C MET A 189 -21.42 -6.93 -5.86
N ALA A 190 -22.76 -6.83 -5.90
CA ALA A 190 -23.47 -5.59 -6.22
C ALA A 190 -23.26 -4.42 -5.22
N ASN A 191 -22.73 -4.70 -4.02
CA ASN A 191 -22.63 -3.74 -2.91
C ASN A 191 -21.20 -3.19 -2.68
N ILE A 192 -20.29 -3.31 -3.64
CA ILE A 192 -18.89 -2.89 -3.48
C ILE A 192 -18.63 -1.53 -4.15
N ALA A 193 -17.83 -0.69 -3.50
CA ALA A 193 -17.38 0.59 -4.05
C ALA A 193 -16.55 0.36 -5.33
N ARG A 194 -16.67 1.25 -6.32
CA ARG A 194 -15.98 1.10 -7.62
C ARG A 194 -14.46 0.91 -7.46
N GLU A 195 -13.84 1.59 -6.51
CA GLU A 195 -12.40 1.50 -6.26
C GLU A 195 -11.98 0.11 -5.74
N ASP A 196 -12.77 -0.49 -4.86
CA ASP A 196 -12.53 -1.84 -4.34
C ASP A 196 -12.75 -2.90 -5.42
N ARG A 197 -13.73 -2.68 -6.31
CA ARG A 197 -13.97 -3.55 -7.47
C ARG A 197 -12.76 -3.59 -8.40
N ASP A 198 -12.24 -2.43 -8.80
CA ASP A 198 -11.06 -2.35 -9.67
C ASP A 198 -9.84 -3.02 -9.02
N LYS A 199 -9.71 -2.88 -7.69
CA LYS A 199 -8.63 -3.53 -6.93
C LYS A 199 -8.74 -5.05 -6.96
N TYR A 200 -9.93 -5.61 -6.77
CA TYR A 200 -10.15 -7.06 -6.83
C TYR A 200 -9.98 -7.62 -8.24
N GLU A 201 -10.42 -6.89 -9.28
CA GLU A 201 -10.18 -7.28 -10.68
C GLU A 201 -8.68 -7.31 -11.01
N ARG A 202 -7.90 -6.31 -10.56
CA ARG A 202 -6.44 -6.31 -10.72
C ARG A 202 -5.78 -7.47 -9.98
N MET A 203 -6.22 -7.76 -8.74
CA MET A 203 -5.68 -8.89 -7.97
C MET A 203 -5.96 -10.24 -8.65
N ALA A 204 -7.17 -10.42 -9.18
CA ALA A 204 -7.52 -11.62 -9.95
C ALA A 204 -6.64 -11.75 -11.21
N MET A 205 -6.47 -10.66 -11.96
CA MET A 205 -5.68 -10.66 -13.20
C MET A 205 -4.19 -10.98 -12.93
N ASN A 206 -3.62 -10.41 -11.87
CA ASN A 206 -2.24 -10.69 -11.47
C ASN A 206 -2.05 -12.16 -11.07
N LEU A 207 -3.00 -12.74 -10.33
CA LEU A 207 -2.95 -14.15 -9.93
C LEU A 207 -3.10 -15.09 -11.12
N GLU A 208 -3.97 -14.78 -12.09
CA GLU A 208 -4.07 -15.54 -13.34
C GLU A 208 -2.75 -15.49 -14.12
N GLU A 209 -2.16 -14.31 -14.25
CA GLU A 209 -0.87 -14.13 -14.93
C GLU A 209 0.25 -14.92 -14.24
N GLU A 210 0.33 -14.86 -12.91
CA GLU A 210 1.29 -15.63 -12.11
C GLU A 210 1.06 -17.15 -12.27
N ALA A 211 -0.20 -17.59 -12.28
CA ALA A 211 -0.56 -18.98 -12.54
C ALA A 211 -0.12 -19.44 -13.93
N TYR A 212 -0.37 -18.66 -14.98
CA TYR A 212 0.06 -19.00 -16.34
C TYR A 212 1.59 -19.05 -16.46
N ASN A 213 2.30 -18.18 -15.74
CA ASN A 213 3.76 -18.19 -15.73
C ASN A 213 4.34 -19.46 -15.09
N LEU A 214 3.63 -20.12 -14.18
CA LEU A 214 4.07 -21.41 -13.60
C LEU A 214 4.00 -22.58 -14.59
N LEU A 215 3.16 -22.49 -15.63
CA LEU A 215 3.02 -23.53 -16.66
C LEU A 215 3.93 -23.31 -17.87
N LEU A 216 4.50 -22.12 -18.04
CA LEU A 216 5.34 -21.78 -19.19
C LEU A 216 6.83 -22.02 -18.86
N PRO A 217 7.54 -22.87 -19.63
CA PRO A 217 8.96 -23.10 -19.43
C PRO A 217 9.77 -21.87 -19.89
N ASP A 218 10.37 -21.16 -18.92
CA ASP A 218 11.48 -20.17 -18.87
C ASP A 218 11.81 -19.20 -20.03
N SER A 219 11.21 -19.31 -21.21
CA SER A 219 11.57 -18.53 -22.40
C SER A 219 10.87 -17.16 -22.50
N ARG A 220 9.88 -16.88 -21.64
CA ARG A 220 9.09 -15.62 -21.71
C ARG A 220 9.24 -14.68 -20.52
N SER A 221 9.79 -15.12 -19.39
CA SER A 221 9.96 -14.28 -18.17
C SER A 221 10.80 -13.01 -18.44
N ASN A 222 11.82 -13.10 -19.32
CA ASN A 222 12.70 -11.98 -19.65
C ASN A 222 12.06 -10.86 -20.50
N ASN A 223 10.94 -11.11 -21.18
CA ASN A 223 10.28 -10.08 -22.00
C ASN A 223 9.21 -9.29 -21.22
N VAL A 224 8.72 -9.83 -20.10
CA VAL A 224 7.61 -9.23 -19.34
C VAL A 224 8.11 -8.21 -18.30
N SER A 225 9.28 -8.45 -17.66
CA SER A 225 9.91 -7.45 -16.77
C SER A 225 10.21 -6.12 -17.48
N LYS A 226 10.49 -6.18 -18.80
CA LYS A 226 10.66 -5.01 -19.67
C LYS A 226 9.37 -4.25 -19.98
N ARG A 227 8.19 -4.90 -19.90
CA ARG A 227 6.90 -4.24 -20.10
C ARG A 227 6.41 -3.53 -18.85
N ILE A 228 6.64 -4.10 -17.66
CA ILE A 228 6.25 -3.49 -16.39
C ILE A 228 7.02 -2.18 -16.13
N ARG A 229 8.30 -2.09 -16.52
CA ARG A 229 9.08 -0.83 -16.44
C ARG A 229 8.66 0.26 -17.43
N ARG A 230 7.76 -0.01 -18.38
CA ARG A 230 7.25 1.01 -19.33
C ARG A 230 5.88 1.56 -18.94
N ILE A 231 5.23 0.99 -17.92
CA ILE A 231 3.87 1.37 -17.51
C ILE A 231 3.87 2.04 -16.11
N ALA A 232 4.96 1.92 -15.35
CA ALA A 232 5.26 2.77 -14.19
C ALA A 232 6.04 4.02 -14.63
#